data_AF-A0A2D0NG64-F1
#
_entry.id   AF-A0A2D0NG64-F1
#
_cell.length_a   1.000
_cell.length_b   1.000
_cell.length_c   1.000
_cell.angle_alpha   90.00
_cell.angle_beta   90.00
_cell.angle_gamma   90.00
#
_symmetry.space_group_name_H-M   'P 1'
#
loop_
_entity.id
_entity.type
_entity.pdbx_description
1 polymer ?
#
loop_
_entity_poly.entity_id
_entity_poly.type
_entity_poly.pdbx_seq_one_letter_code
_entity_poly.pdbx_strand_id
1 'polypeptide(L)'
;MTLGKLLLFVGLAALVITLLAQFLTKKVKNLPLSYLQNFAGVLFIVSGWVKAIDPLGTAYKMEQYFAEFESTFSDTWFSFLAPLFPWLSEHYTVHFSVFMVVLEIALGVMLVIGAYRKFTAWAFLLIVAFFTFLTGFTYLTGYVPEGVNFFQFGQWGPYVETNMKVTDCGCFGDFLKLEPRVSFLKDVFLLIPAIIFVLAWRKEHELFTPTTRAAIVGVTVVGIFIYCLSNYVWDLPHTDFRPFKEGVNVFEQKQMEEEAAANVQVLGYKVTNKTTGETKELPFDQYMKEYKDYPKEEWDLEQIKSEPAVAHTKISEFSLSSPDGDEGADDILQDPDYNFFIVAYKLKGTTTMMEKTVSDTTYTVDTVMVNDSMNINRVPQVSARVASVEQYDWDPDYVKRWTEVVNPVMNAADEAGITIRAATAYADPTRIDDFRHETQSAFPFYTGDDILLKTIIRSNPGVMLMKDGKIIAKWHYKKLPDFETIRQEYMK
;
A
#
# COMPACT_ATOMS: atom_id res chain seq x y z
N MET A 1 -2.08 -19.18 -1.46
CA MET A 1 -2.82 -19.78 -0.32
C MET A 1 -4.26 -19.27 -0.39
N THR A 2 -5.31 -20.07 -0.17
CA THR A 2 -6.69 -19.53 -0.11
C THR A 2 -7.13 -19.34 1.34
N LEU A 3 -8.10 -18.45 1.59
CA LEU A 3 -8.65 -18.23 2.93
C LEU A 3 -9.20 -19.53 3.54
N GLY A 4 -9.90 -20.35 2.75
CA GLY A 4 -10.43 -21.63 3.21
C GLY A 4 -9.33 -22.59 3.69
N LYS A 5 -8.21 -22.68 2.96
CA LYS A 5 -7.06 -23.49 3.39
C LYS A 5 -6.43 -22.93 4.68
N LEU A 6 -6.30 -21.61 4.78
CA LEU A 6 -5.78 -20.96 5.98
C LEU A 6 -6.64 -21.24 7.20
N LEU A 7 -7.96 -21.05 7.11
CA LEU A 7 -8.90 -21.31 8.19
C LEU A 7 -8.93 -22.78 8.60
N LEU A 8 -8.75 -23.70 7.65
CA LEU A 8 -8.62 -25.13 7.93
C LEU A 8 -7.35 -25.42 8.75
N PHE A 9 -6.19 -24.88 8.37
CA PHE A 9 -4.96 -25.04 9.14
C PHE A 9 -5.06 -24.44 10.54
N VAL A 10 -5.64 -23.24 10.65
CA VAL A 10 -5.92 -22.59 11.94
C VAL A 10 -6.85 -23.44 12.81
N GLY A 11 -7.90 -24.00 12.21
CA GLY A 11 -8.84 -24.92 12.88
C GLY A 11 -8.15 -26.18 13.40
N LEU A 12 -7.32 -26.83 12.58
CA LEU A 12 -6.56 -28.00 12.98
C LEU A 12 -5.55 -27.67 14.09
N ALA A 13 -4.82 -26.57 13.97
CA ALA A 13 -3.89 -26.12 15.00
C ALA A 13 -4.60 -25.84 16.33
N ALA A 14 -5.74 -25.14 16.29
CA ALA A 14 -6.56 -24.87 17.46
C ALA A 14 -7.11 -26.16 18.11
N LEU A 15 -7.51 -27.14 17.30
CA LEU A 15 -7.96 -28.45 17.78
C LEU A 15 -6.83 -29.16 18.52
N VAL A 16 -5.65 -29.24 17.91
CA VAL A 16 -4.46 -29.88 18.53
C VAL A 16 -4.09 -29.18 19.84
N ILE A 17 -4.04 -27.85 19.87
CA ILE A 17 -3.74 -27.08 21.09
C ILE A 17 -4.79 -27.34 22.17
N THR A 18 -6.07 -27.40 21.81
CA THR A 18 -7.17 -27.65 22.76
C THR A 18 -7.08 -29.05 23.36
N LEU A 19 -6.83 -30.07 22.53
CA LEU A 19 -6.69 -31.46 23.00
C LEU A 19 -5.45 -31.62 23.87
N LEU A 20 -4.32 -31.02 23.49
CA LEU A 20 -3.10 -31.02 24.32
C LEU A 20 -3.33 -30.29 25.65
N ALA A 21 -3.99 -29.14 25.65
CA ALA A 21 -4.33 -28.41 26.86
C ALA A 21 -5.23 -29.24 27.79
N GLN A 22 -6.24 -29.92 27.25
CA GLN A 22 -7.11 -30.82 28.01
C GLN A 22 -6.30 -31.98 28.63
N PHE A 23 -5.44 -32.62 27.83
CA PHE A 23 -4.68 -33.79 28.26
C PHE A 23 -3.61 -33.45 29.30
N LEU A 24 -2.85 -32.37 29.08
CA LEU A 24 -1.70 -31.98 29.92
C LEU A 24 -2.14 -31.27 31.21
N THR A 25 -3.12 -30.37 31.12
CA THR A 25 -3.47 -29.52 32.27
C THR A 25 -4.71 -30.01 33.01
N LYS A 26 -5.62 -30.74 32.35
CA LYS A 26 -6.97 -31.08 32.85
C LYS A 26 -7.76 -29.87 33.39
N LYS A 27 -7.35 -28.64 33.05
CA LYS A 27 -7.97 -27.38 33.51
C LYS A 27 -9.04 -26.85 32.56
N VAL A 28 -9.18 -27.47 31.39
CA VAL A 28 -10.20 -27.11 30.41
C VAL A 28 -11.56 -27.65 30.87
N LYS A 29 -12.47 -26.74 31.20
CA LYS A 29 -13.83 -27.08 31.69
C LYS A 29 -14.84 -27.20 30.55
N ASN A 30 -14.68 -26.39 29.50
CA ASN A 30 -15.59 -26.33 28.35
C ASN A 30 -14.79 -26.49 27.07
N LEU A 31 -14.72 -27.71 26.54
CA LEU A 31 -13.98 -28.01 25.31
C LEU A 31 -14.40 -27.13 24.11
N PRO A 32 -15.69 -26.88 23.84
CA PRO A 32 -16.07 -26.03 22.71
C PRO A 32 -15.61 -24.58 22.86
N LEU A 33 -15.71 -24.03 24.07
CA LEU A 33 -15.27 -22.66 24.35
C LEU A 33 -13.75 -22.54 24.25
N SER A 34 -13.02 -23.52 24.78
CA SER A 34 -11.55 -23.57 24.67
C SER A 34 -11.09 -23.73 23.22
N TYR A 35 -11.81 -24.51 22.40
CA TYR A 35 -11.54 -24.60 20.96
C TYR A 35 -11.74 -23.25 20.27
N LEU A 36 -12.86 -22.56 20.51
CA LEU A 36 -13.11 -21.24 19.95
C LEU A 36 -12.05 -20.22 20.40
N GLN A 37 -11.68 -20.26 21.67
CA GLN A 37 -10.64 -19.41 22.26
C GLN A 37 -9.27 -19.63 21.57
N ASN A 38 -8.87 -20.89 21.38
CA ASN A 38 -7.63 -21.22 20.67
C ASN A 38 -7.71 -20.90 19.17
N PHE A 39 -8.88 -21.09 18.54
CA PHE A 39 -9.09 -20.75 17.13
C PHE A 39 -8.91 -19.26 16.88
N ALA A 40 -9.60 -18.42 17.65
CA ALA A 40 -9.45 -16.96 17.58
C ALA A 40 -8.01 -16.53 17.88
N GLY A 41 -7.39 -17.13 18.91
CA GLY A 41 -6.01 -16.83 19.29
C GLY A 41 -4.99 -17.17 18.20
N VAL A 42 -5.06 -18.37 17.61
CA VAL A 42 -4.17 -18.78 16.51
C VAL A 42 -4.40 -17.92 15.28
N LEU A 43 -5.65 -17.60 14.94
CA LEU A 43 -5.95 -16.72 13.80
C LEU A 43 -5.29 -15.35 13.97
N PHE A 44 -5.39 -14.75 15.15
CA PHE A 44 -4.77 -13.46 15.47
C PHE A 44 -3.25 -13.52 15.46
N ILE A 45 -2.65 -14.61 15.97
CA ILE A 45 -1.20 -14.81 15.89
C ILE A 45 -0.75 -14.89 14.44
N VAL A 46 -1.43 -15.68 13.58
CA VAL A 46 -1.04 -15.83 12.17
C VAL A 46 -1.25 -14.53 11.39
N SER A 47 -2.40 -13.89 11.57
CA SER A 47 -2.73 -12.59 10.95
C SER A 47 -1.72 -11.51 11.36
N GLY A 48 -1.49 -11.36 12.66
CA GLY A 48 -0.53 -10.40 13.19
C GLY A 48 0.92 -10.73 12.81
N TRP A 49 1.32 -12.02 12.76
CA TRP A 49 2.67 -12.42 12.36
C TRP A 49 2.99 -11.94 10.95
N VAL A 50 2.09 -12.18 10.00
CA VAL A 50 2.29 -11.73 8.62
C VAL A 50 2.40 -10.20 8.52
N LYS A 51 1.61 -9.45 9.30
CA LYS A 51 1.75 -8.00 9.38
C LYS A 51 3.05 -7.55 10.07
N ALA A 52 3.59 -8.35 10.99
CA ALA A 52 4.86 -8.06 11.65
C ALA A 52 6.07 -8.24 10.70
N ILE A 53 5.91 -9.06 9.66
CA ILE A 53 6.89 -9.21 8.57
C ILE A 53 6.96 -7.93 7.74
N ASP A 54 5.81 -7.30 7.46
CA ASP A 54 5.74 -6.02 6.75
C ASP A 54 4.86 -4.98 7.48
N PRO A 55 5.40 -4.33 8.53
CA PRO A 55 4.67 -3.31 9.28
C PRO A 55 4.38 -2.05 8.43
N LEU A 56 5.23 -1.76 7.43
CA LEU A 56 5.03 -0.62 6.53
C LEU A 56 3.85 -0.85 5.59
N GLY A 57 3.64 -2.08 5.10
CA GLY A 57 2.45 -2.41 4.32
C GLY A 57 1.15 -2.09 5.07
N THR A 58 1.09 -2.45 6.36
CA THR A 58 -0.07 -2.10 7.22
C THR A 58 -0.16 -0.59 7.46
N ALA A 59 0.97 0.11 7.58
CA ALA A 59 0.99 1.57 7.72
C ALA A 59 0.41 2.26 6.46
N TYR A 60 0.88 1.91 5.27
CA TYR A 60 0.37 2.49 4.03
C TYR A 60 -1.12 2.22 3.80
N LYS A 61 -1.62 1.06 4.22
CA LYS A 61 -3.07 0.81 4.22
C LYS A 61 -3.81 1.77 5.14
N MET A 62 -3.27 2.06 6.33
CA MET A 62 -3.87 3.05 7.24
C MET A 62 -3.81 4.47 6.65
N GLU A 63 -2.75 4.85 5.93
CA GLU A 63 -2.69 6.13 5.20
C GLU A 63 -3.85 6.23 4.19
N GLN A 64 -4.12 5.16 3.43
CA GLN A 64 -5.24 5.09 2.49
C GLN A 64 -6.60 5.23 3.19
N TYR A 65 -6.81 4.53 4.30
CA TYR A 65 -8.02 4.67 5.11
C TYR A 65 -8.19 6.09 5.67
N PHE A 66 -7.11 6.71 6.14
CA PHE A 66 -7.15 8.07 6.70
C PHE A 66 -7.45 9.12 5.64
N ALA A 67 -6.86 9.00 4.44
CA ALA A 67 -7.18 9.87 3.31
C ALA A 67 -8.66 9.77 2.91
N GLU A 68 -9.21 8.54 2.85
CA GLU A 68 -10.62 8.35 2.51
C GLU A 68 -11.56 8.79 3.64
N PHE A 69 -11.15 8.67 4.89
CA PHE A 69 -11.92 9.20 6.01
C PHE A 69 -11.91 10.72 6.03
N GLU A 70 -10.80 11.38 5.73
CA GLU A 70 -10.76 12.83 5.59
C GLU A 70 -11.80 13.32 4.57
N SER A 71 -11.80 12.77 3.36
CA SER A 71 -12.77 13.13 2.31
C SER A 71 -14.22 12.77 2.69
N THR A 72 -14.41 11.64 3.36
CA THR A 72 -15.74 11.19 3.80
C THR A 72 -16.31 12.10 4.89
N PHE A 73 -15.49 12.53 5.85
CA PHE A 73 -15.94 13.32 7.00
C PHE A 73 -15.92 14.83 6.76
N SER A 74 -15.12 15.36 5.82
CA SER A 74 -14.96 16.80 5.56
C SER A 74 -16.28 17.51 5.29
N ASP A 75 -17.16 16.88 4.51
CA ASP A 75 -18.41 17.48 4.04
C ASP A 75 -19.63 17.14 4.93
N THR A 76 -19.37 16.66 6.15
CA THR A 76 -20.41 16.14 7.05
C THR A 76 -20.46 16.91 8.38
N TRP A 77 -21.46 16.59 9.21
CA TRP A 77 -21.54 17.08 10.59
C TRP A 77 -20.33 16.68 11.45
N PHE A 78 -19.54 15.69 11.02
CA PHE A 78 -18.31 15.23 11.68
C PHE A 78 -17.03 15.89 11.13
N SER A 79 -17.13 16.99 10.38
CA SER A 79 -15.98 17.69 9.79
C SER A 79 -14.90 18.10 10.80
N PHE A 80 -15.24 18.23 12.09
CA PHE A 80 -14.27 18.45 13.17
C PHE A 80 -13.25 17.31 13.34
N LEU A 81 -13.56 16.10 12.85
CA LEU A 81 -12.65 14.95 12.83
C LEU A 81 -11.75 14.96 11.59
N ALA A 82 -12.11 15.65 10.51
CA ALA A 82 -11.35 15.63 9.27
C ALA A 82 -9.86 16.02 9.47
N PRO A 83 -9.51 17.06 10.23
CA PRO A 83 -8.11 17.43 10.48
C PRO A 83 -7.29 16.39 11.26
N LEU A 84 -7.96 15.46 11.97
CA LEU A 84 -7.29 14.41 12.73
C LEU A 84 -6.62 13.39 11.80
N PHE A 85 -7.23 13.09 10.65
CA PHE A 85 -6.74 12.03 9.75
C PHE A 85 -5.41 12.41 9.07
N PRO A 86 -5.22 13.61 8.50
CA PRO A 86 -3.91 14.05 8.01
C PRO A 86 -2.84 14.05 9.08
N TRP A 87 -3.17 14.54 10.28
CA TRP A 87 -2.23 14.61 11.39
C TRP A 87 -1.78 13.21 11.86
N LEU A 88 -2.71 12.25 11.92
CA LEU A 88 -2.39 10.85 12.19
C LEU A 88 -1.55 10.24 11.06
N SER A 89 -1.90 10.54 9.81
CA SER A 89 -1.23 10.05 8.60
C SER A 89 0.24 10.49 8.57
N GLU A 90 0.51 11.76 8.84
CA GLU A 90 1.84 12.36 8.72
C GLU A 90 2.79 11.97 9.86
N HIS A 91 2.28 11.88 11.10
CA HIS A 91 3.14 11.74 12.28
C HIS A 91 3.09 10.36 12.96
N TYR A 92 1.99 9.61 12.84
CA TYR A 92 1.75 8.44 13.70
C TYR A 92 1.43 7.13 12.96
N THR A 93 1.30 7.12 11.64
CA THR A 93 0.91 5.91 10.89
C THR A 93 1.79 4.69 11.16
N VAL A 94 3.12 4.86 11.13
CA VAL A 94 4.05 3.75 11.37
C VAL A 94 3.97 3.27 12.82
N HIS A 95 3.90 4.20 13.78
CA HIS A 95 3.76 3.88 15.21
C HIS A 95 2.45 3.15 15.50
N PHE A 96 1.35 3.62 14.90
CA PHE A 96 0.03 3.03 15.01
C PHE A 96 -0.01 1.63 14.41
N SER A 97 0.59 1.43 13.23
CA SER A 97 0.73 0.12 12.59
C SER A 97 1.46 -0.87 13.50
N VAL A 98 2.66 -0.52 13.98
CA VAL A 98 3.44 -1.38 14.89
C VAL A 98 2.66 -1.68 16.16
N PHE A 99 2.01 -0.68 16.75
CA PHE A 99 1.17 -0.86 17.94
C PHE A 99 0.02 -1.86 17.69
N MET A 100 -0.73 -1.70 16.60
CA MET A 100 -1.84 -2.58 16.24
C MET A 100 -1.36 -4.02 16.01
N VAL A 101 -0.24 -4.21 15.32
CA VAL A 101 0.34 -5.54 15.08
C VAL A 101 0.78 -6.22 16.37
N VAL A 102 1.48 -5.48 17.25
CA VAL A 102 1.91 -5.98 18.56
C VAL A 102 0.68 -6.33 19.41
N LEU A 103 -0.34 -5.47 19.42
CA LEU A 103 -1.59 -5.70 20.13
C LEU A 103 -2.31 -6.95 19.62
N GLU A 104 -2.40 -7.14 18.30
CA GLU A 104 -3.06 -8.28 17.67
C GLU A 104 -2.39 -9.61 18.05
N ILE A 105 -1.07 -9.71 17.94
CA ILE A 105 -0.33 -10.92 18.33
C ILE A 105 -0.41 -11.13 19.85
N ALA A 106 -0.26 -10.07 20.64
CA ALA A 106 -0.35 -10.15 22.10
C ALA A 106 -1.73 -10.65 22.54
N LEU A 107 -2.81 -10.13 21.97
CA LEU A 107 -4.18 -10.61 22.22
C LEU A 107 -4.35 -12.06 21.76
N GLY A 108 -3.79 -12.43 20.61
CA GLY A 108 -3.79 -13.81 20.13
C GLY A 108 -3.13 -14.77 21.12
N VAL A 109 -1.95 -14.42 21.64
CA VAL A 109 -1.23 -15.18 22.68
C VAL A 109 -2.02 -15.20 23.99
N MET A 110 -2.58 -14.06 24.41
CA MET A 110 -3.42 -13.98 25.62
C MET A 110 -4.64 -14.90 25.52
N LEU A 111 -5.28 -15.00 24.36
CA LEU A 111 -6.39 -15.94 24.12
C LEU A 111 -5.92 -17.38 24.23
N VAL A 112 -4.84 -17.77 23.54
CA VAL A 112 -4.33 -19.16 23.57
C VAL A 112 -4.00 -19.61 25.00
N ILE A 113 -3.28 -18.78 25.77
CA ILE A 113 -2.90 -19.14 27.15
C ILE A 113 -3.97 -18.81 28.20
N GLY A 114 -4.99 -18.03 27.83
CA GLY A 114 -6.04 -17.54 28.73
C GLY A 114 -5.58 -16.51 29.73
N ALA A 115 -4.67 -15.59 29.38
CA ALA A 115 -4.23 -14.50 30.24
C ALA A 115 -5.29 -13.39 30.31
N TYR A 116 -5.37 -12.68 31.45
CA TYR A 116 -6.22 -11.48 31.64
C TYR A 116 -7.65 -11.54 31.06
N ARG A 117 -8.31 -12.71 31.12
CA ARG A 117 -9.60 -13.07 30.50
C ARG A 117 -10.60 -11.92 30.27
N LYS A 118 -10.96 -11.16 31.31
CA LYS A 118 -11.90 -10.04 31.19
C LYS A 118 -11.38 -8.95 30.25
N PHE A 119 -10.12 -8.54 30.42
CA PHE A 119 -9.50 -7.54 29.55
C PHE A 119 -9.37 -8.08 28.12
N THR A 120 -8.86 -9.30 27.96
CA THR A 120 -8.66 -9.92 26.64
C THR A 120 -9.96 -10.09 25.86
N ALA A 121 -11.04 -10.53 26.51
CA ALA A 121 -12.35 -10.65 25.85
C ALA A 121 -12.89 -9.30 25.36
N TRP A 122 -12.79 -8.24 26.19
CA TRP A 122 -13.22 -6.89 25.80
C TRP A 122 -12.33 -6.26 24.72
N ALA A 123 -11.01 -6.41 24.84
CA ALA A 123 -10.06 -5.90 23.86
C ALA A 123 -10.21 -6.62 22.51
N PHE A 124 -10.43 -7.94 22.53
CA PHE A 124 -10.73 -8.74 21.34
C PHE A 124 -12.04 -8.31 20.68
N LEU A 125 -13.10 -8.07 21.46
CA LEU A 125 -14.34 -7.53 20.91
C LEU A 125 -14.14 -6.16 20.27
N LEU A 126 -13.42 -5.25 20.94
CA LEU A 126 -13.19 -3.89 20.44
C LEU A 126 -12.40 -3.91 19.13
N ILE A 127 -11.32 -4.70 19.05
CA ILE A 127 -10.48 -4.74 17.84
C ILE A 127 -11.20 -5.43 16.68
N VAL A 128 -11.98 -6.49 16.92
CA VAL A 128 -12.80 -7.13 15.88
C VAL A 128 -13.92 -6.20 15.42
N ALA A 129 -14.58 -5.49 16.34
CA ALA A 129 -15.59 -4.50 15.99
C ALA A 129 -15.01 -3.34 15.17
N PHE A 130 -13.81 -2.87 15.54
CA PHE A 130 -13.07 -1.86 14.78
C PHE A 130 -12.75 -2.34 13.35
N PHE A 131 -12.19 -3.54 13.19
CA PHE A 131 -11.91 -4.08 11.86
C PHE A 131 -13.19 -4.36 11.06
N THR A 132 -14.27 -4.83 11.71
CA THR A 132 -15.58 -5.01 11.06
C THR A 132 -16.11 -3.68 10.53
N PHE A 133 -15.91 -2.58 11.28
CA PHE A 133 -16.26 -1.24 10.81
C PHE A 133 -15.41 -0.82 9.61
N LEU A 134 -14.09 -1.00 9.65
CA LEU A 134 -13.20 -0.65 8.53
C LEU A 134 -13.52 -1.45 7.26
N THR A 135 -13.65 -2.77 7.39
CA THR A 135 -13.91 -3.66 6.25
C THR A 135 -15.35 -3.50 5.74
N GLY A 136 -16.29 -3.22 6.63
CA GLY A 136 -17.65 -2.84 6.28
C GLY A 136 -17.70 -1.52 5.53
N PHE A 137 -16.98 -0.49 5.98
CA PHE A 137 -16.87 0.79 5.28
C PHE A 137 -16.34 0.59 3.86
N THR A 138 -15.21 -0.10 3.70
CA THR A 138 -14.66 -0.40 2.38
C THR A 138 -15.64 -1.15 1.49
N TYR A 139 -16.25 -2.23 1.99
CA TYR A 139 -17.24 -2.99 1.22
C TYR A 139 -18.44 -2.12 0.79
N LEU A 140 -18.92 -1.24 1.67
CA LEU A 140 -20.06 -0.38 1.40
C LEU A 140 -19.74 0.77 0.43
N THR A 141 -18.49 1.24 0.36
CA THR A 141 -18.09 2.24 -0.66
C THR A 141 -18.29 1.77 -2.10
N GLY A 142 -18.34 0.46 -2.35
CA GLY A 142 -18.70 -0.08 -3.67
C GLY A 142 -20.11 0.29 -4.15
N TYR A 143 -21.00 0.71 -3.24
CA TYR A 143 -22.34 1.22 -3.57
C TYR A 143 -22.37 2.74 -3.79
N VAL A 144 -21.27 3.45 -3.58
CA VAL A 144 -21.19 4.91 -3.60
C VAL A 144 -20.59 5.38 -4.93
N PRO A 145 -21.37 6.03 -5.82
CA PRO A 145 -20.86 6.56 -7.08
C PRO A 145 -19.82 7.67 -6.88
N GLU A 146 -19.02 7.95 -7.92
CA GLU A 146 -18.10 9.08 -7.91
C GLU A 146 -18.82 10.42 -7.65
N GLY A 147 -18.24 11.26 -6.79
CA GLY A 147 -18.81 12.55 -6.39
C GLY A 147 -19.93 12.48 -5.34
N VAL A 148 -20.35 11.28 -4.92
CA VAL A 148 -21.33 11.10 -3.84
C VAL A 148 -20.59 10.84 -2.52
N ASN A 149 -21.01 11.53 -1.46
CA ASN A 149 -20.47 11.27 -0.12
C ASN A 149 -21.09 10.00 0.49
N PHE A 150 -20.28 9.23 1.23
CA PHE A 150 -20.69 7.96 1.85
C PHE A 150 -22.02 8.05 2.65
N PHE A 151 -22.26 9.14 3.38
CA PHE A 151 -23.45 9.28 4.24
C PHE A 151 -24.73 9.68 3.48
N GLN A 152 -24.64 9.92 2.17
CA GLN A 152 -25.80 10.23 1.33
C GLN A 152 -26.49 8.95 0.85
N PHE A 153 -27.03 8.17 1.80
CA PHE A 153 -27.63 6.85 1.55
C PHE A 153 -28.72 6.83 0.47
N GLY A 154 -29.40 7.96 0.22
CA GLY A 154 -30.41 8.07 -0.83
C GLY A 154 -29.86 8.15 -2.26
N GLN A 155 -28.55 8.36 -2.42
CA GLN A 155 -27.85 8.42 -3.72
C GLN A 155 -26.98 7.19 -3.96
N TRP A 156 -27.08 6.17 -3.11
CA TRP A 156 -26.39 4.91 -3.31
C TRP A 156 -26.94 4.18 -4.52
N GLY A 157 -26.04 3.67 -5.34
CA GLY A 157 -26.34 2.95 -6.57
C GLY A 157 -26.21 1.44 -6.42
N PRO A 158 -26.28 0.70 -7.54
CA PRO A 158 -25.88 -0.70 -7.58
C PRO A 158 -24.41 -0.85 -7.17
N TYR A 159 -24.05 -2.03 -6.66
CA TYR A 159 -22.68 -2.34 -6.28
C TYR A 159 -21.80 -2.42 -7.53
N VAL A 160 -20.75 -1.59 -7.59
CA VAL A 160 -19.73 -1.62 -8.63
C VAL A 160 -18.36 -1.71 -7.97
N GLU A 161 -17.59 -2.73 -8.32
CA GLU A 161 -16.27 -2.98 -7.71
C GLU A 161 -15.29 -1.82 -7.92
N THR A 162 -15.36 -1.12 -9.04
CA THR A 162 -14.50 0.04 -9.35
C THR A 162 -14.76 1.25 -8.46
N ASN A 163 -15.91 1.32 -7.78
CA ASN A 163 -16.22 2.41 -6.86
C ASN A 163 -15.53 2.24 -5.49
N MET A 164 -14.97 1.06 -5.21
CA MET A 164 -14.31 0.80 -3.94
C MET A 164 -13.07 1.69 -3.78
N LYS A 165 -13.05 2.46 -2.69
CA LYS A 165 -11.99 3.43 -2.40
C LYS A 165 -10.71 2.78 -1.87
N VAL A 166 -10.84 1.62 -1.23
CA VAL A 166 -9.72 0.77 -0.81
C VAL A 166 -9.98 -0.63 -1.38
N THR A 167 -9.07 -1.14 -2.19
CA THR A 167 -9.34 -2.32 -3.03
C THR A 167 -9.11 -3.67 -2.32
N ASP A 168 -8.44 -3.69 -1.17
CA ASP A 168 -8.08 -4.91 -0.43
C ASP A 168 -7.95 -4.67 1.08
N CYS A 169 -8.34 -5.66 1.92
CA CYS A 169 -8.10 -5.56 3.37
C CYS A 169 -6.63 -5.83 3.69
N GLY A 170 -6.01 -4.94 4.47
CA GLY A 170 -4.69 -5.15 5.10
C GLY A 170 -4.66 -6.23 6.21
N CYS A 171 -5.71 -7.03 6.36
CA CYS A 171 -5.90 -8.00 7.43
C CYS A 171 -4.79 -9.07 7.48
N PHE A 172 -4.31 -9.54 6.32
CA PHE A 172 -3.19 -10.49 6.21
C PHE A 172 -2.00 -9.87 5.46
N GLY A 173 -1.92 -8.54 5.39
CA GLY A 173 -0.91 -7.85 4.58
C GLY A 173 -0.85 -8.37 3.13
N ASP A 174 0.34 -8.34 2.53
CA ASP A 174 0.57 -8.79 1.16
C ASP A 174 0.58 -10.32 0.99
N PHE A 175 0.53 -11.10 2.07
CA PHE A 175 0.50 -12.57 2.00
C PHE A 175 -0.82 -13.11 1.41
N LEU A 176 -1.93 -12.46 1.75
CA LEU A 176 -3.26 -12.83 1.29
C LEU A 176 -4.14 -11.60 1.18
N LYS A 177 -4.23 -11.04 -0.03
CA LYS A 177 -5.17 -9.98 -0.35
C LYS A 177 -6.57 -10.56 -0.36
N LEU A 178 -7.40 -10.07 0.54
CA LEU A 178 -8.81 -10.45 0.63
C LEU A 178 -9.66 -9.33 0.04
N GLU A 179 -10.60 -9.72 -0.81
CA GLU A 179 -11.68 -8.84 -1.24
C GLU A 179 -12.40 -8.27 -0.01
N PRO A 180 -12.79 -6.98 -0.03
CA PRO A 180 -13.45 -6.32 1.08
C PRO A 180 -14.68 -7.08 1.59
N ARG A 181 -15.49 -7.65 0.68
CA ARG A 181 -16.67 -8.46 1.03
C ARG A 181 -16.31 -9.69 1.85
N VAL A 182 -15.32 -10.44 1.40
CA VAL A 182 -14.85 -11.66 2.09
C VAL A 182 -14.26 -11.29 3.46
N SER A 183 -13.52 -10.19 3.53
CA SER A 183 -12.94 -9.73 4.78
C SER A 183 -14.01 -9.28 5.79
N PHE A 184 -15.01 -8.53 5.33
CA PHE A 184 -16.14 -8.10 6.16
C PHE A 184 -16.90 -9.29 6.74
N LEU A 185 -17.26 -10.28 5.90
CA LEU A 185 -17.95 -11.49 6.35
C LEU A 185 -17.11 -12.29 7.37
N LYS A 186 -15.79 -12.34 7.18
CA LYS A 186 -14.86 -12.96 8.12
C LYS A 186 -14.85 -12.22 9.46
N ASP A 187 -14.83 -10.89 9.47
CA ASP A 187 -14.86 -10.10 10.71
C ASP A 187 -16.22 -10.22 11.44
N VAL A 188 -17.34 -10.23 10.69
CA VAL A 188 -18.68 -10.50 11.22
C VAL A 188 -18.76 -11.90 11.85
N PHE A 189 -18.15 -12.91 11.22
CA PHE A 189 -18.06 -14.24 11.81
C PHE A 189 -17.26 -14.24 13.12
N LEU A 190 -16.19 -13.44 13.22
CA LEU A 190 -15.38 -13.30 14.44
C LEU A 190 -16.07 -12.49 15.54
N LEU A 191 -17.07 -11.66 15.23
CA LEU A 191 -17.90 -11.01 16.26
C LEU A 191 -18.67 -12.01 17.11
N ILE A 192 -19.08 -13.16 16.55
CA ILE A 192 -19.81 -14.21 17.27
C ILE A 192 -18.98 -14.75 18.46
N PRO A 193 -17.76 -15.30 18.27
CA PRO A 193 -16.93 -15.72 19.39
C PRO A 193 -16.52 -14.53 20.26
N ALA A 194 -16.35 -13.31 19.72
CA ALA A 194 -16.02 -12.14 20.52
C ALA A 194 -17.10 -11.81 21.57
N ILE A 195 -18.38 -11.84 21.16
CA ILE A 195 -19.51 -11.64 22.06
C ILE A 195 -19.58 -12.79 23.08
N ILE A 196 -19.38 -14.04 22.64
CA ILE A 196 -19.35 -15.20 23.54
C ILE A 196 -18.26 -15.05 24.61
N PHE A 197 -17.06 -14.61 24.25
CA PHE A 197 -15.96 -14.39 25.20
C PHE A 197 -16.32 -13.33 26.24
N VAL A 198 -16.94 -12.22 25.84
CA VAL A 198 -17.39 -11.19 26.81
C VAL A 198 -18.47 -11.71 27.75
N LEU A 199 -19.40 -12.54 27.28
CA LEU A 199 -20.46 -13.12 28.12
C LEU A 199 -19.96 -14.28 28.99
N ALA A 200 -18.99 -15.05 28.50
CA ALA A 200 -18.50 -16.29 29.10
C ALA A 200 -17.06 -16.21 29.63
N TRP A 201 -16.49 -15.02 29.82
CA TRP A 201 -15.09 -14.82 30.22
C TRP A 201 -14.65 -15.60 31.47
N ARG A 202 -15.59 -15.89 32.40
CA ARG A 202 -15.29 -16.70 33.60
C ARG A 202 -15.10 -18.19 33.31
N LYS A 203 -15.60 -18.67 32.17
CA LYS A 203 -15.61 -20.06 31.72
C LYS A 203 -14.45 -20.42 30.79
N GLU A 204 -13.71 -19.41 30.32
CA GLU A 204 -12.48 -19.57 29.52
C GLU A 204 -11.40 -20.30 30.30
N HIS A 205 -10.55 -21.04 29.56
CA HIS A 205 -9.45 -21.78 30.16
C HIS A 205 -8.31 -20.85 30.59
N GLU A 206 -7.51 -21.32 31.54
CA GLU A 206 -6.31 -20.65 32.01
C GLU A 206 -5.17 -21.68 31.99
N LEU A 207 -4.22 -21.50 31.08
CA LEU A 207 -3.02 -22.32 31.00
C LEU A 207 -1.94 -21.69 31.88
N PHE A 208 -1.12 -22.51 32.54
CA PHE A 208 0.00 -22.08 33.39
C PHE A 208 -0.41 -21.23 34.62
N THR A 209 0.59 -20.71 35.33
CA THR A 209 0.42 -19.82 36.49
C THR A 209 0.28 -18.36 36.04
N PRO A 210 -0.28 -17.46 36.87
CA PRO A 210 -0.40 -16.03 36.54
C PRO A 210 0.94 -15.38 36.16
N THR A 211 2.01 -15.67 36.90
CA THR A 211 3.35 -15.11 36.66
C THR A 211 3.91 -15.56 35.32
N THR A 212 3.78 -16.85 34.99
CA THR A 212 4.25 -17.38 33.70
C THR A 212 3.47 -16.78 32.54
N ARG A 213 2.15 -16.63 32.67
CA ARG A 213 1.34 -15.96 31.63
C ARG A 213 1.76 -14.51 31.42
N ALA A 214 1.96 -13.75 32.49
CA ALA A 214 2.41 -12.36 32.41
C ALA A 214 3.80 -12.26 31.73
N ALA A 215 4.72 -13.17 32.08
CA ALA A 215 6.05 -13.23 31.46
C ALA A 215 5.97 -13.56 29.96
N ILE A 216 5.16 -14.54 29.56
CA ILE A 216 4.96 -14.89 28.14
C ILE A 216 4.43 -13.69 27.36
N VAL A 217 3.42 -12.99 27.89
CA VAL A 217 2.86 -11.79 27.26
C VAL A 217 3.90 -10.69 27.15
N GLY A 218 4.63 -10.39 28.22
CA GLY A 218 5.66 -9.35 28.24
C GLY A 218 6.79 -9.62 27.24
N VAL A 219 7.30 -10.86 27.19
CA VAL A 219 8.32 -11.27 26.22
C VAL A 219 7.78 -11.20 24.80
N THR A 220 6.52 -11.59 24.57
CA THR A 220 5.88 -11.49 23.25
C THR A 220 5.81 -10.04 22.78
N VAL A 221 5.34 -9.12 23.64
CA VAL A 221 5.21 -7.70 23.29
C VAL A 221 6.57 -7.10 22.91
N VAL A 222 7.60 -7.31 23.74
CA VAL A 222 8.95 -6.78 23.48
C VAL A 222 9.58 -7.45 22.24
N GLY A 223 9.45 -8.77 22.12
CA GLY A 223 10.00 -9.53 21.01
C GLY A 223 9.40 -9.13 19.67
N ILE A 224 8.07 -9.03 19.57
CA ILE A 224 7.38 -8.60 18.36
C ILE A 224 7.68 -7.14 18.05
N PHE A 225 7.75 -6.26 19.06
CA PHE A 225 8.13 -4.87 18.83
C PHE A 225 9.51 -4.74 18.18
N ILE A 226 10.53 -5.41 18.73
CA ILE A 226 11.89 -5.45 18.17
C ILE A 226 11.89 -6.07 16.77
N TYR A 227 11.13 -7.14 16.58
CA TYR A 227 10.99 -7.80 15.29
C TYR A 227 10.39 -6.88 14.22
N CYS A 228 9.33 -6.13 14.55
CA CYS A 228 8.77 -5.12 13.65
C CYS A 228 9.84 -4.09 13.26
N LEU A 229 10.58 -3.53 14.22
CA LEU A 229 11.67 -2.57 13.92
C LEU A 229 12.74 -3.18 13.00
N SER A 230 13.05 -4.46 13.17
CA SER A 230 14.02 -5.13 12.32
C SER A 230 13.60 -5.20 10.85
N ASN A 231 12.30 -5.39 10.57
CA ASN A 231 11.80 -5.59 9.21
C ASN A 231 11.53 -4.28 8.43
N TYR A 232 11.72 -3.09 9.04
CA TYR A 232 11.58 -1.83 8.30
C TYR A 232 12.55 -0.70 8.68
N VAL A 233 13.14 -0.72 9.88
CA VAL A 233 14.10 0.32 10.31
C VAL A 233 15.53 -0.09 10.01
N TRP A 234 15.85 -1.37 10.18
CA TRP A 234 17.21 -1.89 10.08
C TRP A 234 17.45 -2.64 8.77
N ASP A 235 16.43 -3.31 8.26
CA ASP A 235 16.51 -4.12 7.06
C ASP A 235 15.16 -4.17 6.32
N LEU A 236 15.15 -4.81 5.15
CA LEU A 236 13.92 -5.18 4.44
C LEU A 236 13.15 -6.28 5.19
N PRO A 237 11.86 -6.48 4.87
CA PRO A 237 11.11 -7.65 5.32
C PRO A 237 11.85 -8.94 5.03
N HIS A 238 12.01 -9.80 6.04
CA HIS A 238 12.79 -11.03 5.88
C HIS A 238 12.22 -11.98 4.80
N THR A 239 10.91 -11.93 4.59
CA THR A 239 10.22 -12.62 3.50
C THR A 239 9.44 -11.59 2.69
N ASP A 240 9.73 -11.51 1.40
CA ASP A 240 9.01 -10.62 0.49
C ASP A 240 7.80 -11.34 -0.13
N PHE A 241 6.60 -10.97 0.31
CA PHE A 241 5.34 -11.47 -0.26
C PHE A 241 4.85 -10.66 -1.48
N ARG A 242 5.56 -9.58 -1.84
CA ARG A 242 5.12 -8.67 -2.90
C ARG A 242 5.50 -9.22 -4.28
N PRO A 243 4.85 -8.72 -5.34
CA PRO A 243 5.15 -9.15 -6.71
C PRO A 243 6.63 -8.92 -7.10
N PHE A 244 7.22 -7.82 -6.65
CA PHE A 244 8.62 -7.42 -6.94
C PHE A 244 9.67 -8.08 -6.02
N LYS A 245 9.47 -9.34 -5.64
CA LYS A 245 10.46 -10.10 -4.85
C LYS A 245 11.69 -10.46 -5.69
N GLU A 246 12.80 -10.74 -5.03
CA GLU A 246 14.02 -11.18 -5.69
C GLU A 246 13.79 -12.45 -6.53
N GLY A 247 14.43 -12.50 -7.70
CA GLY A 247 14.34 -13.59 -8.66
C GLY A 247 13.18 -13.49 -9.67
N VAL A 248 12.26 -12.54 -9.52
CA VAL A 248 11.16 -12.33 -10.48
C VAL A 248 11.65 -11.54 -11.69
N ASN A 249 11.27 -11.98 -12.89
CA ASN A 249 11.39 -11.20 -14.11
C ASN A 249 10.14 -10.33 -14.28
N VAL A 250 10.31 -9.02 -14.05
CA VAL A 250 9.23 -8.03 -14.10
C VAL A 250 8.72 -7.85 -15.53
N PHE A 251 9.62 -7.87 -16.52
CA PHE A 251 9.25 -7.71 -17.93
C PHE A 251 8.40 -8.87 -18.44
N GLU A 252 8.87 -10.10 -18.25
CA GLU A 252 8.12 -11.31 -18.66
C GLU A 252 6.79 -11.41 -17.93
N GLN A 253 6.77 -11.14 -16.62
CA GLN A 253 5.54 -11.18 -15.83
C GLN A 253 4.54 -10.10 -16.26
N LYS A 254 5.00 -8.89 -16.59
CA LYS A 254 4.15 -7.83 -17.12
C LYS A 254 3.49 -8.25 -18.43
N GLN A 255 4.26 -8.79 -19.39
CA GLN A 255 3.71 -9.29 -20.64
C GLN A 255 2.70 -10.43 -20.45
N MET A 256 3.02 -11.41 -19.59
CA MET A 256 2.08 -12.51 -19.30
C MET A 256 0.77 -12.01 -18.67
N GLU A 257 0.83 -10.99 -17.80
CA GLU A 257 -0.37 -10.38 -17.20
C GLU A 257 -1.18 -9.57 -18.22
N GLU A 258 -0.53 -8.81 -19.10
CA GLU A 258 -1.17 -8.05 -20.17
C GLU A 258 -1.83 -8.96 -21.21
N GLU A 259 -1.14 -10.02 -21.64
CA GLU A 259 -1.70 -11.03 -22.53
C GLU A 259 -2.88 -11.76 -21.87
N ALA A 260 -2.78 -12.11 -20.59
CA ALA A 260 -3.88 -12.73 -19.87
C ALA A 260 -5.08 -11.80 -19.75
N ALA A 261 -4.86 -10.50 -19.53
CA ALA A 261 -5.91 -9.48 -19.50
C ALA A 261 -6.55 -9.26 -20.87
N ALA A 262 -5.76 -9.26 -21.95
CA ALA A 262 -6.26 -9.16 -23.32
C ALA A 262 -7.07 -10.39 -23.76
N ASN A 263 -6.72 -11.58 -23.24
CA ASN A 263 -7.41 -12.84 -23.51
C ASN A 263 -8.68 -13.06 -22.66
N VAL A 264 -9.03 -12.11 -21.79
CA VAL A 264 -10.29 -12.15 -21.02
C VAL A 264 -11.48 -12.09 -21.98
N GLN A 265 -12.25 -13.18 -22.03
CA GLN A 265 -13.43 -13.26 -22.88
C GLN A 265 -14.65 -12.68 -22.15
N VAL A 266 -15.46 -11.89 -22.86
CA VAL A 266 -16.76 -11.45 -22.38
C VAL A 266 -17.73 -12.65 -22.48
N LEU A 267 -18.05 -13.27 -21.36
CA LEU A 267 -18.94 -14.42 -21.26
C LEU A 267 -20.42 -14.03 -21.44
N GLY A 268 -20.76 -12.79 -21.09
CA GLY A 268 -22.13 -12.27 -21.21
C GLY A 268 -22.27 -10.83 -20.78
N TYR A 269 -23.50 -10.34 -20.85
CA TYR A 269 -23.90 -9.01 -20.40
C TYR A 269 -24.99 -9.14 -19.34
N LYS A 270 -24.81 -8.44 -18.22
CA LYS A 270 -25.85 -8.20 -17.24
C LYS A 270 -26.49 -6.87 -17.57
N VAL A 271 -27.74 -6.92 -18.03
CA VAL A 271 -28.52 -5.75 -18.44
C VAL A 271 -29.49 -5.37 -17.31
N THR A 272 -29.40 -4.13 -16.85
CA THR A 272 -30.24 -3.62 -15.75
C THR A 272 -31.08 -2.44 -16.25
N ASN A 273 -32.41 -2.55 -16.16
CA ASN A 273 -33.29 -1.46 -16.59
C ASN A 273 -33.22 -0.30 -15.58
N LYS A 274 -32.96 0.92 -16.06
CA LYS A 274 -32.78 2.11 -15.21
C LYS A 274 -34.07 2.58 -14.50
N THR A 275 -35.24 2.19 -15.01
CA THR A 275 -36.55 2.62 -14.48
C THR A 275 -37.19 1.55 -13.60
N THR A 276 -37.08 0.27 -13.96
CA THR A 276 -37.74 -0.83 -13.25
C THR A 276 -36.80 -1.58 -12.29
N GLY A 277 -35.49 -1.43 -12.44
CA GLY A 277 -34.49 -2.18 -11.69
C GLY A 277 -34.42 -3.68 -12.06
N GLU A 278 -35.13 -4.10 -13.11
CA GLU A 278 -35.10 -5.49 -13.58
C GLU A 278 -33.73 -5.83 -14.17
N THR A 279 -33.11 -6.88 -13.65
CA THR A 279 -31.77 -7.34 -14.06
C THR A 279 -31.89 -8.65 -14.83
N LYS A 280 -31.27 -8.75 -16.01
CA LYS A 280 -31.17 -9.99 -16.80
C LYS A 280 -29.71 -10.28 -17.14
N GLU A 281 -29.27 -11.51 -16.94
CA GLU A 281 -27.96 -11.99 -17.38
C GLU A 281 -28.12 -12.73 -18.71
N LEU A 282 -27.52 -12.19 -19.77
CA LEU A 282 -27.58 -12.73 -21.12
C LEU A 282 -26.19 -13.23 -21.53
N PRO A 283 -26.04 -14.49 -21.96
CA PRO A 283 -24.81 -14.97 -22.59
C PRO A 283 -24.42 -14.09 -23.79
N PHE A 284 -23.12 -13.96 -24.07
CA PHE A 284 -22.61 -13.05 -25.11
C PHE A 284 -23.30 -13.27 -26.46
N ASP A 285 -23.46 -14.53 -26.87
CA ASP A 285 -24.12 -14.90 -28.14
C ASP A 285 -25.60 -14.51 -28.22
N GLN A 286 -26.29 -14.47 -27.07
CA GLN A 286 -27.69 -14.09 -26.99
C GLN A 286 -27.83 -12.57 -26.97
N TYR A 287 -26.99 -11.87 -26.20
CA TYR A 287 -26.97 -10.41 -26.18
C TYR A 287 -26.65 -9.85 -27.57
N MET A 288 -25.67 -10.40 -28.30
CA MET A 288 -25.34 -9.94 -29.65
C MET A 288 -26.50 -10.07 -30.66
N LYS A 289 -27.49 -10.92 -30.39
CA LYS A 289 -28.71 -11.06 -31.22
C LYS A 289 -29.83 -10.10 -30.78
N GLU A 290 -29.94 -9.85 -29.48
CA GLU A 290 -31.01 -9.07 -28.85
C GLU A 290 -30.55 -7.66 -28.43
N TYR A 291 -29.34 -7.22 -28.79
CA TYR A 291 -28.75 -5.95 -28.31
C TYR A 291 -29.62 -4.72 -28.62
N LYS A 292 -30.47 -4.79 -29.64
CA LYS A 292 -31.41 -3.72 -30.02
C LYS A 292 -32.55 -3.54 -29.03
N ASP A 293 -32.86 -4.57 -28.25
CA ASP A 293 -33.90 -4.56 -27.22
C ASP A 293 -33.40 -3.92 -25.91
N TYR A 294 -32.10 -3.63 -25.82
CA TYR A 294 -31.42 -3.05 -24.65
C TYR A 294 -30.66 -1.76 -25.02
N PRO A 295 -31.35 -0.67 -25.38
CA PRO A 295 -30.70 0.61 -25.69
C PRO A 295 -29.99 1.19 -24.44
N LYS A 296 -28.78 1.72 -24.63
CA LYS A 296 -27.92 2.30 -23.57
C LYS A 296 -28.55 3.45 -22.79
N GLU A 297 -29.55 4.10 -23.39
CA GLU A 297 -30.30 5.19 -22.78
C GLU A 297 -31.16 4.67 -21.62
N GLU A 298 -31.80 3.50 -21.78
CA GLU A 298 -32.76 2.92 -20.83
C GLU A 298 -32.17 1.78 -19.98
N TRP A 299 -31.10 1.14 -20.46
CA TRP A 299 -30.47 -0.01 -19.82
C TRP A 299 -29.01 0.27 -19.47
N ASP A 300 -28.62 -0.14 -18.28
CA ASP A 300 -27.23 -0.22 -17.87
C ASP A 300 -26.66 -1.60 -18.25
N LEU A 301 -25.43 -1.62 -18.76
CA LEU A 301 -24.81 -2.80 -19.35
C LEU A 301 -23.51 -3.12 -18.63
N GLU A 302 -23.53 -4.15 -17.79
CA GLU A 302 -22.34 -4.68 -17.13
C GLU A 302 -21.80 -5.90 -17.91
N GLN A 303 -20.51 -5.90 -18.25
CA GLN A 303 -19.88 -7.04 -18.92
C GLN A 303 -19.47 -8.10 -17.90
N ILE A 304 -19.96 -9.33 -18.08
CA ILE A 304 -19.50 -10.50 -17.34
C ILE A 304 -18.26 -11.03 -18.07
N LYS A 305 -17.10 -10.82 -17.49
CA LYS A 305 -15.80 -11.23 -18.02
C LYS A 305 -15.36 -12.55 -17.39
N SER A 306 -14.62 -13.37 -18.14
CA SER A 306 -13.94 -14.53 -17.56
C SER A 306 -12.82 -14.09 -16.62
N GLU A 307 -12.52 -14.88 -15.60
CA GLU A 307 -11.29 -14.67 -14.83
C GLU A 307 -10.06 -14.82 -15.74
N PRO A 308 -9.05 -13.93 -15.66
CA PRO A 308 -7.85 -14.03 -16.48
C PRO A 308 -7.05 -15.28 -16.11
N ALA A 309 -6.38 -15.88 -17.09
CA ALA A 309 -5.55 -17.08 -16.88
C ALA A 309 -4.37 -16.82 -15.92
N VAL A 310 -3.91 -15.57 -15.85
CA VAL A 310 -2.90 -15.08 -14.90
C VAL A 310 -3.53 -13.95 -14.10
N ALA A 311 -3.42 -14.02 -12.77
CA ALA A 311 -3.95 -12.98 -11.89
C ALA A 311 -3.17 -11.67 -12.11
N HIS A 312 -3.90 -10.56 -12.27
CA HIS A 312 -3.33 -9.22 -12.35
C HIS A 312 -2.59 -8.87 -11.05
N THR A 313 -1.32 -8.46 -11.13
CA THR A 313 -0.54 -8.01 -9.98
C THR A 313 -0.21 -6.52 -10.09
N LYS A 314 0.67 -6.01 -9.22
CA LYS A 314 1.19 -4.63 -9.35
C LYS A 314 2.30 -4.52 -10.39
N ILE A 315 2.72 -5.62 -11.01
CA ILE A 315 3.76 -5.63 -12.06
C ILE A 315 3.20 -5.10 -13.38
N SER A 316 1.96 -5.44 -13.75
CA SER A 316 1.28 -4.85 -14.91
C SER A 316 1.15 -3.32 -14.83
N GLU A 317 1.04 -2.79 -13.62
CA GLU A 317 0.99 -1.34 -13.36
C GLU A 317 2.38 -0.68 -13.36
N PHE A 318 3.47 -1.41 -13.64
CA PHE A 318 4.81 -0.85 -13.68
C PHE A 318 4.96 0.11 -14.87
N SER A 319 4.73 1.39 -14.57
CA SER A 319 4.89 2.52 -15.48
C SER A 319 5.66 3.64 -14.76
N LEU A 320 6.63 4.20 -15.48
CA LEU A 320 7.53 5.24 -15.00
C LEU A 320 7.67 6.27 -16.12
N SER A 321 7.60 7.54 -15.76
CA SER A 321 7.73 8.66 -16.67
C SER A 321 9.10 9.32 -16.48
N SER A 322 9.81 9.54 -17.57
CA SER A 322 11.02 10.36 -17.62
C SER A 322 10.70 11.81 -17.20
N PRO A 323 11.67 12.61 -16.74
CA PRO A 323 11.50 14.04 -16.54
C PRO A 323 10.92 14.78 -17.76
N ASP A 324 11.20 14.29 -18.96
CA ASP A 324 10.70 14.85 -20.23
C ASP A 324 9.27 14.41 -20.58
N GLY A 325 8.67 13.53 -19.77
CA GLY A 325 7.30 13.02 -19.94
C GLY A 325 7.19 11.71 -20.75
N ASP A 326 8.30 11.19 -21.28
CA ASP A 326 8.33 9.93 -22.02
C ASP A 326 8.19 8.70 -21.10
N GLU A 327 7.61 7.61 -21.62
CA GLU A 327 7.54 6.33 -20.88
C GLU A 327 8.93 5.68 -20.78
N GLY A 328 9.47 5.61 -19.56
CA GLY A 328 10.82 5.11 -19.27
C GLY A 328 10.87 3.74 -18.60
N ALA A 329 9.72 3.13 -18.32
CA ALA A 329 9.66 1.82 -17.66
C ALA A 329 10.33 0.72 -18.49
N ASP A 330 10.10 0.72 -19.80
CA ASP A 330 10.62 -0.30 -20.70
C ASP A 330 12.15 -0.21 -20.84
N ASP A 331 12.73 0.99 -20.81
CA ASP A 331 14.18 1.19 -20.83
C ASP A 331 14.88 0.57 -19.61
N ILE A 332 14.21 0.55 -18.46
CA ILE A 332 14.72 -0.08 -17.24
C ILE A 332 14.60 -1.61 -17.34
N LEU A 333 13.48 -2.08 -17.87
CA LEU A 333 13.13 -3.50 -17.89
C LEU A 333 13.80 -4.28 -19.03
N GLN A 334 14.11 -3.63 -20.16
CA GLN A 334 14.69 -4.28 -21.34
C GLN A 334 16.21 -4.12 -21.43
N ASP A 335 16.84 -3.54 -20.41
CA ASP A 335 18.29 -3.40 -20.34
C ASP A 335 18.96 -4.78 -20.20
N PRO A 336 19.72 -5.26 -21.21
CA PRO A 336 20.29 -6.61 -21.20
C PRO A 336 21.45 -6.74 -20.21
N ASP A 337 22.08 -5.61 -19.85
CA ASP A 337 23.18 -5.55 -18.92
C ASP A 337 22.69 -5.32 -17.48
N TYR A 338 23.62 -5.43 -16.54
CA TYR A 338 23.31 -5.09 -15.15
C TYR A 338 23.01 -3.60 -15.03
N ASN A 339 21.94 -3.26 -14.34
CA ASN A 339 21.59 -1.88 -14.02
C ASN A 339 21.13 -1.74 -12.57
N PHE A 340 21.41 -0.59 -11.97
CA PHE A 340 20.91 -0.23 -10.65
C PHE A 340 19.65 0.62 -10.80
N PHE A 341 18.61 0.22 -10.07
CA PHE A 341 17.40 0.99 -9.94
C PHE A 341 17.21 1.39 -8.47
N ILE A 342 17.08 2.69 -8.22
CA ILE A 342 16.94 3.25 -6.87
C ILE A 342 15.51 3.73 -6.71
N VAL A 343 14.79 3.23 -5.71
CA VAL A 343 13.42 3.64 -5.43
C VAL A 343 13.40 4.54 -4.21
N ALA A 344 12.89 5.76 -4.41
CA ALA A 344 12.75 6.79 -3.41
C ALA A 344 11.33 7.34 -3.44
N TYR A 345 10.37 6.55 -2.94
CA TYR A 345 8.93 6.87 -3.06
C TYR A 345 8.53 8.24 -2.48
N LYS A 346 9.35 8.87 -1.62
CA LYS A 346 9.12 10.24 -1.15
C LYS A 346 10.45 10.95 -0.90
N LEU A 347 10.68 12.07 -1.58
CA LEU A 347 11.79 12.98 -1.27
C LEU A 347 11.44 13.81 -0.02
N LYS A 348 12.14 13.54 1.09
CA LYS A 348 11.86 14.17 2.39
C LYS A 348 12.44 15.57 2.47
N GLY A 349 11.56 16.56 2.46
CA GLY A 349 11.88 17.96 2.65
C GLY A 349 10.60 18.80 2.68
N THR A 350 10.68 19.98 3.28
CA THR A 350 9.61 20.98 3.27
C THR A 350 9.76 21.89 2.07
N THR A 351 8.64 22.44 1.61
CA THR A 351 8.63 23.46 0.56
C THR A 351 8.21 24.78 1.20
N THR A 352 9.03 25.81 1.04
CA THR A 352 8.71 27.17 1.46
C THR A 352 8.68 28.07 0.23
N MET A 353 7.74 29.00 0.21
CA MET A 353 7.65 30.00 -0.86
C MET A 353 8.56 31.16 -0.52
N MET A 354 9.53 31.47 -1.38
CA MET A 354 10.37 32.65 -1.24
C MET A 354 10.20 33.60 -2.42
N GLU A 355 10.20 34.90 -2.12
CA GLU A 355 10.22 35.92 -3.15
C GLU A 355 11.65 36.05 -3.70
N LYS A 356 11.85 35.66 -4.97
CA LYS A 356 13.12 35.82 -5.68
C LYS A 356 12.96 36.88 -6.77
N THR A 357 13.90 37.81 -6.85
CA THR A 357 13.97 38.74 -7.97
C THR A 357 14.43 37.98 -9.22
N VAL A 358 13.53 37.83 -10.18
CA VAL A 358 13.81 37.20 -11.48
C VAL A 358 13.91 38.31 -12.52
N SER A 359 14.99 38.28 -13.31
CA SER A 359 15.16 39.19 -14.44
C SER A 359 14.30 38.71 -15.61
N ASP A 360 13.35 39.54 -16.05
CA ASP A 360 12.51 39.27 -17.21
C ASP A 360 12.84 40.28 -18.32
N THR A 361 12.98 39.80 -19.55
CA THR A 361 13.27 40.67 -20.70
C THR A 361 11.94 41.15 -21.27
N THR A 362 11.56 42.37 -20.94
CA THR A 362 10.38 43.01 -21.53
C THR A 362 10.81 43.85 -22.73
N TYR A 363 9.99 43.89 -23.78
CA TYR A 363 10.25 44.74 -24.94
C TYR A 363 9.48 46.04 -24.75
N THR A 364 10.19 47.15 -24.60
CA THR A 364 9.58 48.48 -24.64
C THR A 364 9.68 49.03 -26.06
N VAL A 365 8.60 49.69 -26.49
CA VAL A 365 8.53 50.30 -27.81
C VAL A 365 8.99 51.73 -27.69
N ASP A 366 10.17 52.02 -28.24
CA ASP A 366 10.69 53.38 -28.32
C ASP A 366 10.38 53.94 -29.72
N THR A 367 9.73 55.10 -29.75
CA THR A 367 9.25 55.69 -31.00
C THR A 367 10.05 56.97 -31.25
N VAL A 368 10.94 56.94 -32.24
CA VAL A 368 11.77 58.09 -32.60
C VAL A 368 11.27 58.67 -33.92
N MET A 369 10.85 59.94 -33.90
CA MET A 369 10.42 60.68 -35.09
C MET A 369 11.65 61.26 -35.80
N VAL A 370 11.89 60.86 -37.05
CA VAL A 370 12.96 61.41 -37.89
C VAL A 370 12.37 61.80 -39.25
N ASN A 371 12.43 63.09 -39.59
CA ASN A 371 12.01 63.66 -40.89
C ASN A 371 10.63 63.17 -41.37
N ASP A 372 9.57 63.39 -40.59
CA ASP A 372 8.18 63.02 -40.88
C ASP A 372 7.90 61.51 -41.09
N SER A 373 8.87 60.64 -40.77
CA SER A 373 8.68 59.19 -40.72
C SER A 373 8.84 58.66 -39.30
N MET A 374 7.88 57.86 -38.84
CA MET A 374 7.86 57.26 -37.52
C MET A 374 8.64 55.93 -37.56
N ASN A 375 9.77 55.86 -36.86
CA ASN A 375 10.54 54.63 -36.75
C ASN A 375 10.28 53.99 -35.37
N ILE A 376 9.74 52.78 -35.38
CA ILE A 376 9.34 52.05 -34.17
C ILE A 376 10.44 51.02 -33.85
N ASN A 377 11.24 51.30 -32.83
CA ASN A 377 12.30 50.39 -32.37
C ASN A 377 11.84 49.63 -31.13
N ARG A 378 11.94 48.29 -31.15
CA ARG A 378 11.75 47.46 -29.96
C ARG A 378 13.08 47.35 -29.23
N VAL A 379 13.19 47.97 -28.07
CA VAL A 379 14.39 47.91 -27.24
C VAL A 379 14.17 46.85 -26.15
N PRO A 380 15.05 45.84 -26.03
CA PRO A 380 14.97 44.90 -24.92
C PRO A 380 15.34 45.62 -23.63
N GLN A 381 14.41 45.66 -22.67
CA GLN A 381 14.63 46.19 -21.33
C GLN A 381 14.57 45.04 -20.34
N VAL A 382 15.66 44.84 -19.60
CA VAL A 382 15.68 43.87 -18.49
C VAL A 382 14.97 44.52 -17.31
N SER A 383 13.78 44.04 -16.98
CA SER A 383 13.01 44.48 -15.83
C SER A 383 13.03 43.40 -14.75
N ALA A 384 13.35 43.80 -13.52
CA ALA A 384 13.34 42.90 -12.38
C ALA A 384 11.89 42.73 -11.87
N ARG A 385 11.37 41.49 -11.91
CA ARG A 385 10.08 41.15 -11.30
C ARG A 385 10.30 40.29 -10.07
N VAL A 386 9.55 40.53 -9.00
CA VAL A 386 9.54 39.63 -7.84
C VAL A 386 8.64 38.46 -8.20
N ALA A 387 9.20 37.26 -8.26
CA ALA A 387 8.44 36.04 -8.49
C ALA A 387 8.54 35.16 -7.23
N SER A 388 7.43 34.59 -6.80
CA SER A 388 7.42 33.55 -5.77
C SER A 388 8.02 32.29 -6.38
N VAL A 389 9.16 31.87 -5.88
CA VAL A 389 9.85 30.64 -6.27
C VAL A 389 9.82 29.68 -5.10
N GLU A 390 9.58 28.40 -5.38
CA GLU A 390 9.64 27.34 -4.39
C GLU A 390 11.10 27.14 -3.95
N GLN A 391 11.35 27.24 -2.64
CA GLN A 391 12.58 26.79 -2.02
C GLN A 391 12.31 25.45 -1.35
N TYR A 392 13.20 24.49 -1.57
CA TYR A 392 13.14 23.18 -0.94
C TYR A 392 14.15 23.12 0.20
N ASP A 393 13.68 22.75 1.39
CA ASP A 393 14.52 22.50 2.56
C ASP A 393 14.49 21.00 2.86
N TRP A 394 15.60 20.33 2.56
CA TRP A 394 15.70 18.88 2.60
C TRP A 394 16.03 18.38 4.01
N ASP A 395 15.43 17.27 4.42
CA ASP A 395 15.74 16.63 5.70
C ASP A 395 17.24 16.26 5.73
N PRO A 396 18.05 16.82 6.64
CA PRO A 396 19.50 16.57 6.67
C PRO A 396 19.85 15.10 6.86
N ASP A 397 19.05 14.35 7.63
CA ASP A 397 19.25 12.92 7.84
C ASP A 397 18.83 12.10 6.61
N TYR A 398 17.98 12.66 5.74
CA TYR A 398 17.65 12.05 4.45
C TYR A 398 18.74 12.32 3.42
N VAL A 399 19.24 13.56 3.31
CA VAL A 399 20.35 13.93 2.42
C VAL A 399 21.58 13.07 2.71
N LYS A 400 21.94 12.89 3.98
CA LYS A 400 23.07 12.02 4.39
C LYS A 400 22.94 10.58 3.91
N ARG A 401 21.72 10.01 3.83
CA ARG A 401 21.53 8.65 3.29
C ARG A 401 21.96 8.55 1.84
N TRP A 402 21.73 9.61 1.07
CA TRP A 402 22.15 9.66 -0.31
C TRP A 402 23.64 9.91 -0.41
N THR A 403 24.13 10.99 0.21
CA THR A 403 25.52 11.43 0.04
C THR A 403 26.53 10.49 0.68
N GLU A 404 26.24 9.89 1.84
CA GLU A 404 27.19 9.06 2.59
C GLU A 404 27.04 7.56 2.31
N VAL A 405 25.89 7.09 1.80
CA VAL A 405 25.60 5.66 1.66
C VAL A 405 25.30 5.25 0.22
N VAL A 406 24.28 5.83 -0.42
CA VAL A 406 23.86 5.40 -1.76
C VAL A 406 24.83 5.88 -2.85
N ASN A 407 25.10 7.18 -2.90
CA ASN A 407 25.87 7.81 -3.98
C ASN A 407 27.31 7.28 -4.08
N PRO A 408 28.04 6.99 -2.99
CA PRO A 408 29.37 6.37 -3.10
C PRO A 408 29.35 5.04 -3.84
N VAL A 409 28.33 4.20 -3.61
CA VAL A 409 28.18 2.90 -4.28
C VAL A 409 27.76 3.09 -5.73
N MET A 410 26.83 4.03 -5.99
CA MET A 410 26.36 4.31 -7.34
C MET A 410 27.44 4.94 -8.21
N ASN A 411 28.24 5.86 -7.67
CA ASN A 411 29.35 6.48 -8.40
C ASN A 411 30.41 5.44 -8.79
N ALA A 412 30.72 4.49 -7.89
CA ALA A 412 31.62 3.38 -8.22
C ALA A 412 31.05 2.46 -9.32
N ALA A 413 29.72 2.25 -9.33
CA ALA A 413 29.05 1.52 -10.39
C ALA A 413 29.06 2.28 -11.72
N ASP A 414 28.86 3.60 -11.70
CA ASP A 414 28.91 4.48 -12.88
C ASP A 414 30.30 4.49 -13.52
N GLU A 415 31.35 4.58 -12.70
CA GLU A 415 32.75 4.44 -13.13
C GLU A 415 33.04 3.07 -13.76
N ALA A 416 32.31 2.02 -13.35
CA ALA A 416 32.37 0.69 -13.94
C ALA A 416 31.49 0.53 -15.20
N GLY A 417 30.81 1.60 -15.65
CA GLY A 417 29.96 1.62 -16.83
C GLY A 417 28.58 0.99 -16.62
N ILE A 418 28.11 0.87 -15.38
CA ILE A 418 26.80 0.32 -15.05
C ILE A 418 25.76 1.44 -15.03
N THR A 419 24.67 1.25 -15.76
CA THR A 419 23.58 2.22 -15.81
C THR A 419 22.88 2.34 -14.45
N ILE A 420 22.73 3.57 -13.95
CA ILE A 420 22.00 3.87 -12.72
C ILE A 420 20.80 4.74 -13.05
N ARG A 421 19.64 4.37 -12.49
CA ARG A 421 18.38 5.10 -12.62
C ARG A 421 17.71 5.18 -11.26
N ALA A 422 17.05 6.28 -10.96
CA ALA A 422 16.26 6.44 -9.75
C ALA A 422 14.78 6.70 -10.08
N ALA A 423 13.87 6.42 -9.14
CA ALA A 423 12.46 6.78 -9.28
C ALA A 423 11.92 7.37 -7.97
N THR A 424 11.06 8.38 -8.09
CA THR A 424 10.33 9.00 -6.99
C THR A 424 8.84 9.06 -7.29
N ALA A 425 7.99 9.20 -6.26
CA ALA A 425 6.59 9.54 -6.51
C ALA A 425 6.51 10.86 -7.29
N TYR A 426 5.41 11.05 -8.03
CA TYR A 426 5.15 12.25 -8.82
C TYR A 426 5.53 13.53 -8.06
N ALA A 427 6.50 14.26 -8.63
CA ALA A 427 7.06 15.47 -8.10
C ALA A 427 7.39 16.41 -9.27
N ASP A 428 7.36 17.72 -9.01
CA ASP A 428 7.74 18.72 -10.01
C ASP A 428 9.20 18.50 -10.46
N PRO A 429 9.52 18.59 -11.76
CA PRO A 429 10.89 18.44 -12.26
C PRO A 429 11.91 19.35 -11.56
N THR A 430 11.52 20.57 -11.19
CA THR A 430 12.38 21.51 -10.47
C THR A 430 12.74 21.00 -9.07
N ARG A 431 11.80 20.33 -8.39
CA ARG A 431 12.03 19.70 -7.09
C ARG A 431 13.03 18.55 -7.20
N ILE A 432 12.92 17.75 -8.24
CA ILE A 432 13.81 16.63 -8.51
C ILE A 432 15.22 17.14 -8.82
N ASP A 433 15.35 18.14 -9.68
CA ASP A 433 16.65 18.71 -10.04
C ASP A 433 17.34 19.41 -8.87
N ASP A 434 16.58 20.14 -8.04
CA ASP A 434 17.12 20.72 -6.81
C ASP A 434 17.65 19.63 -5.85
N PHE A 435 16.87 18.55 -5.65
CA PHE A 435 17.32 17.41 -4.85
C PHE A 435 18.58 16.73 -5.41
N ARG A 436 18.64 16.56 -6.73
CA ARG A 436 19.81 15.98 -7.42
C ARG A 436 21.05 16.85 -7.23
N HIS A 437 20.90 18.17 -7.32
CA HIS A 437 22.00 19.10 -7.03
C HIS A 437 22.42 19.06 -5.56
N GLU A 438 21.48 19.07 -4.61
CA GLU A 438 21.82 19.02 -3.19
C GLU A 438 22.56 17.72 -2.83
N THR A 439 22.10 16.59 -3.36
CA THR A 439 22.69 15.28 -3.08
C THR A 439 23.88 14.91 -3.97
N GLN A 440 24.18 15.71 -5.00
CA GLN A 440 25.15 15.40 -6.05
C GLN A 440 24.85 14.06 -6.75
N SER A 441 23.57 13.78 -7.00
CA SER A 441 23.10 12.57 -7.67
C SER A 441 23.02 12.80 -9.18
N ALA A 442 24.07 12.38 -9.92
CA ALA A 442 24.20 12.65 -11.35
C ALA A 442 23.22 11.86 -12.24
N PHE A 443 22.71 10.72 -11.76
CA PHE A 443 21.79 9.85 -12.50
C PHE A 443 20.37 10.43 -12.64
N PRO A 444 19.59 10.00 -13.66
CA PRO A 444 18.23 10.48 -13.89
C PRO A 444 17.23 9.92 -12.86
N PHE A 445 16.21 10.73 -12.57
CA PHE A 445 15.09 10.39 -11.71
C PHE A 445 13.81 10.31 -12.54
N TYR A 446 13.22 9.13 -12.60
CA TYR A 446 11.88 8.90 -13.14
C TYR A 446 10.83 9.21 -12.09
N THR A 447 9.59 9.43 -12.53
CA THR A 447 8.43 9.58 -11.66
C THR A 447 7.43 8.46 -11.88
N GLY A 448 6.69 8.09 -10.84
CA GLY A 448 5.66 7.06 -10.94
C GLY A 448 4.69 7.09 -9.76
N ASP A 449 3.76 6.14 -9.75
CA ASP A 449 2.78 6.00 -8.69
C ASP A 449 3.41 5.66 -7.33
N ASP A 450 2.98 6.35 -6.27
CA ASP A 450 3.51 6.16 -4.90
C ASP A 450 3.26 4.75 -4.37
N ILE A 451 2.08 4.18 -4.64
CA ILE A 451 1.71 2.83 -4.17
C ILE A 451 2.57 1.78 -4.87
N LEU A 452 2.81 1.94 -6.17
CA LEU A 452 3.72 1.11 -6.95
C LEU A 452 5.13 1.15 -6.35
N LEU A 453 5.71 2.33 -6.16
CA LEU A 453 7.08 2.48 -5.63
C LEU A 453 7.21 1.89 -4.22
N LYS A 454 6.24 2.14 -3.34
CA LYS A 454 6.16 1.50 -2.01
C LYS A 454 6.07 -0.03 -2.12
N THR A 455 5.39 -0.55 -3.13
CA THR A 455 5.26 -2.00 -3.39
C THR A 455 6.58 -2.61 -3.89
N ILE A 456 7.38 -1.88 -4.67
CA ILE A 456 8.67 -2.35 -5.16
C ILE A 456 9.62 -2.64 -3.99
N ILE A 457 9.84 -1.70 -3.08
CA ILE A 457 10.80 -1.89 -1.97
C ILE A 457 10.39 -1.15 -0.69
N ARG A 458 10.61 -1.77 0.48
CA ARG A 458 10.27 -1.21 1.80
C ARG A 458 11.46 -0.42 2.36
N SER A 459 12.03 0.46 1.56
CA SER A 459 13.12 1.35 1.98
C SER A 459 13.04 2.67 1.22
N ASN A 460 13.54 3.75 1.84
CA ASN A 460 13.56 5.09 1.26
C ASN A 460 14.87 5.81 1.64
N PRO A 461 15.86 5.88 0.74
CA PRO A 461 15.90 5.18 -0.55
C PRO A 461 16.10 3.65 -0.39
N GLY A 462 15.60 2.88 -1.34
CA GLY A 462 15.91 1.45 -1.50
C GLY A 462 16.63 1.20 -2.82
N VAL A 463 17.57 0.28 -2.85
CA VAL A 463 18.38 -0.03 -4.05
C VAL A 463 18.06 -1.43 -4.54
N MET A 464 17.94 -1.61 -5.85
CA MET A 464 17.81 -2.92 -6.46
C MET A 464 18.73 -3.07 -7.66
N LEU A 465 19.27 -4.27 -7.81
CA LEU A 465 20.06 -4.68 -8.96
C LEU A 465 19.17 -5.46 -9.92
N MET A 466 19.15 -5.05 -11.17
CA MET A 466 18.36 -5.69 -12.23
C MET A 466 19.25 -6.10 -13.40
N LYS A 467 18.80 -7.10 -14.15
CA LYS A 467 19.38 -7.51 -15.43
C LYS A 467 18.30 -8.17 -16.28
N ASP A 468 18.09 -7.70 -17.50
CA ASP A 468 17.12 -8.26 -18.45
C ASP A 468 15.72 -8.43 -17.82
N GLY A 469 15.25 -7.36 -17.17
CA GLY A 469 13.95 -7.31 -16.47
C GLY A 469 13.89 -8.09 -15.15
N LYS A 470 14.91 -8.88 -14.82
CA LYS A 470 14.96 -9.70 -13.61
C LYS A 470 15.56 -8.97 -12.43
N ILE A 471 14.87 -9.03 -11.30
CA ILE A 471 15.37 -8.55 -10.01
C ILE A 471 16.39 -9.54 -9.47
N ILE A 472 17.66 -9.14 -9.41
CA ILE A 472 18.75 -9.98 -8.91
C ILE A 472 18.83 -9.89 -7.39
N ALA A 473 18.81 -8.68 -6.84
CA ALA A 473 18.90 -8.44 -5.40
C ALA A 473 18.35 -7.05 -5.02
N LYS A 474 17.96 -6.91 -3.74
CA LYS A 474 17.39 -5.68 -3.17
C LYS A 474 18.03 -5.38 -1.83
N TRP A 475 18.28 -4.10 -1.56
CA TRP A 475 18.88 -3.66 -0.31
C TRP A 475 18.13 -2.48 0.30
N HIS A 476 17.94 -2.58 1.61
CA HIS A 476 17.68 -1.42 2.45
C HIS A 476 18.94 -0.55 2.51
N TYR A 477 18.85 0.78 2.49
CA TYR A 477 20.05 1.65 2.47
C TYR A 477 21.07 1.32 3.58
N LYS A 478 20.61 1.00 4.79
CA LYS A 478 21.50 0.60 5.93
C LYS A 478 22.27 -0.71 5.74
N LYS A 479 21.87 -1.52 4.77
CA LYS A 479 22.43 -2.84 4.46
C LYS A 479 22.97 -2.90 3.03
N LEU A 480 23.10 -1.76 2.36
CA LEU A 480 23.70 -1.67 1.05
C LEU A 480 25.20 -2.03 1.17
N PRO A 481 25.68 -3.08 0.50
CA PRO A 481 27.10 -3.40 0.45
C PRO A 481 27.85 -2.37 -0.41
N ASP A 482 29.18 -2.36 -0.28
CA ASP A 482 30.02 -1.66 -1.26
C ASP A 482 29.90 -2.31 -2.65
N PHE A 483 30.22 -1.53 -3.68
CA PHE A 483 30.07 -1.96 -5.07
C PHE A 483 30.89 -3.22 -5.41
N GLU A 484 32.10 -3.36 -4.84
CA GLU A 484 32.97 -4.51 -5.10
C GLU A 484 32.38 -5.81 -4.56
N THR A 485 31.81 -5.77 -3.36
CA THR A 485 31.06 -6.89 -2.79
C THR A 485 29.85 -7.25 -3.68
N ILE A 486 29.07 -6.26 -4.12
CA ILE A 486 27.91 -6.51 -4.99
C ILE A 486 28.36 -7.17 -6.30
N ARG A 487 29.43 -6.66 -6.91
CA ARG A 487 29.98 -7.17 -8.16
C ARG A 487 30.40 -8.63 -8.03
N GLN A 488 31.12 -8.99 -6.96
CA GLN A 488 31.60 -10.36 -6.75
C GLN A 488 30.48 -11.36 -6.47
N GLU A 489 29.47 -10.96 -5.70
CA GLU A 489 28.42 -11.86 -5.25
C GLU A 489 27.31 -12.06 -6.30
N TYR A 490 26.91 -10.98 -6.99
CA TYR A 490 25.70 -10.92 -7.79
C TYR A 490 25.91 -10.68 -9.29
N MET A 491 27.04 -10.09 -9.69
CA MET A 491 27.35 -9.80 -11.10
C MET A 491 28.31 -10.85 -11.66
N LYS A 492 27.75 -11.98 -12.12
CA LYS A 492 28.50 -13.13 -12.62
C LYS A 492 28.37 -13.34 -14.12
#